data_AF-A0A842WF80-F1
#
_entry.id   AF-A0A842WF80-F1
#
_cell.length_a   1.000
_cell.length_b   1.000
_cell.length_c   1.000
_cell.angle_alpha   90.00
_cell.angle_beta   90.00
_cell.angle_gamma   90.00
#
_symmetry.space_group_name_H-M   'P 1'
#
loop_
_entity.id
_entity.type
_entity.pdbx_description
1 polymer ?
#
loop_
_entity_poly.entity_id
_entity_poly.type
_entity_poly.pdbx_seq_one_letter_code
_entity_poly.pdbx_strand_id
1 'polypeptide(L)'
;MGKRHMLILVCGLPGAGKSTLARALSEKIGAVYLSSDIIRKKMLSDRTYSENEKYRVYERMIEEAELLLASGKTVVCDATFYKRGTRGEMRSAARRAGSEIYIIKCVLDENEIERRMEERERGGNSESEADFRIYLKVKSRFEEIDGEYLEVDTSLPLEKQVSAVEAYLEKEAFWKPEELLDAEAYPHNAENLKMKETHISWVFLAGNYAYKLKKPAKFSFLDYSTKEKRRDACEEEVRLNRRLSPEIYLGVVPIVKRNGKAKVGGEGREIDYAVKMKRMGQTMDIALEKGEIGRENIEELAETIAKFHGSVPLIQDPDYSSPEMIKEQIDDLESVRGIVEEASGMGGKIDFVLEKSGEFIKNNEGLLKNRQVEGMVRDCHGDLHSKNVFVADKKYVFDCIEFNEDFRFIDVASEIAFMAMDLDYRGEEELSELFVEKYLALSGDRGLPELLDFYKCYRANVRAKVAAIEYGQGRNESKKEEMERYLGLAEKYAGAL
;
A
#
# COMPACT_ATOMS: atom_id res chain seq x y z
N MET A 1 3.45 9.55 10.51
CA MET A 1 3.06 8.15 10.80
C MET A 1 1.87 8.17 11.76
N GLY A 2 0.64 7.94 11.30
CA GLY A 2 -0.51 7.80 12.21
C GLY A 2 -0.51 6.38 12.78
N LYS A 3 -0.39 6.21 14.10
CA LYS A 3 -0.49 4.88 14.73
C LYS A 3 -1.88 4.30 14.45
N ARG A 4 -1.98 3.02 14.07
CA ARG A 4 -3.26 2.30 13.95
C ARG A 4 -3.91 2.22 15.35
N HIS A 5 -5.15 2.69 15.49
CA HIS A 5 -5.88 2.71 16.76
C HIS A 5 -6.82 1.51 16.84
N MET A 6 -6.80 0.81 17.98
CA MET A 6 -7.51 -0.45 18.16
C MET A 6 -8.30 -0.42 19.48
N LEU A 7 -9.45 -1.09 19.50
CA LEU A 7 -10.16 -1.44 20.73
C LEU A 7 -9.86 -2.90 21.08
N ILE A 8 -9.32 -3.15 22.27
CA ILE A 8 -8.99 -4.50 22.73
C ILE A 8 -9.85 -4.82 23.95
N LEU A 9 -10.76 -5.79 23.82
CA LEU A 9 -11.58 -6.28 24.93
C LEU A 9 -10.88 -7.46 25.60
N VAL A 10 -10.47 -7.30 26.86
CA VAL A 10 -10.00 -8.40 27.70
C VAL A 10 -11.17 -8.88 28.56
N CYS A 11 -11.66 -10.08 28.24
CA CYS A 11 -12.87 -10.69 28.80
C CYS A 11 -12.59 -12.05 29.44
N GLY A 12 -13.58 -12.61 30.14
CA GLY A 12 -13.43 -13.87 30.89
C GLY A 12 -13.96 -13.82 32.31
N LEU A 13 -14.02 -15.00 32.95
CA LEU A 13 -14.66 -15.16 34.26
C LEU A 13 -13.91 -14.39 35.36
N PRO A 14 -14.59 -13.99 36.46
CA PRO A 14 -13.94 -13.45 37.64
C PRO A 14 -12.81 -14.37 38.10
N GLY A 15 -11.68 -13.81 38.53
CA GLY A 15 -10.52 -14.59 38.97
C GLY A 15 -9.57 -15.10 37.87
N ALA A 16 -10.00 -15.13 36.61
CA ALA A 16 -9.23 -15.69 35.48
C ALA A 16 -8.01 -14.84 35.00
N GLY A 17 -7.54 -13.85 35.77
CA GLY A 17 -6.31 -13.09 35.45
C GLY A 17 -6.44 -11.93 34.45
N LYS A 18 -7.66 -11.58 34.00
CA LYS A 18 -7.92 -10.48 33.04
C LYS A 18 -7.20 -9.17 33.36
N SER A 19 -7.37 -8.65 34.57
CA SER A 19 -6.84 -7.33 34.94
C SER A 19 -5.33 -7.30 34.94
N THR A 20 -4.68 -8.42 35.28
CA THR A 20 -3.22 -8.56 35.19
C THR A 20 -2.76 -8.50 33.74
N LEU A 21 -3.38 -9.30 32.85
CA LEU A 21 -3.06 -9.31 31.42
C LEU A 21 -3.34 -7.94 30.76
N ALA A 22 -4.51 -7.35 31.04
CA ALA A 22 -4.94 -6.11 30.43
C ALA A 22 -4.05 -4.92 30.80
N ARG A 23 -3.61 -4.82 32.07
CA ARG A 23 -2.66 -3.78 32.50
C ARG A 23 -1.31 -3.95 31.83
N ALA A 24 -0.73 -5.15 31.90
CA ALA A 24 0.57 -5.43 31.30
C ALA A 24 0.58 -5.19 29.78
N LEU A 25 -0.48 -5.63 29.09
CA LEU A 25 -0.67 -5.37 27.67
C LEU A 25 -0.77 -3.87 27.38
N SER A 26 -1.58 -3.12 28.16
CA SER A 26 -1.77 -1.69 27.94
C SER A 26 -0.47 -0.89 28.08
N GLU A 27 0.36 -1.23 29.07
CA GLU A 27 1.69 -0.62 29.25
C GLU A 27 2.62 -0.99 28.09
N LYS A 28 2.66 -2.27 27.72
CA LYS A 28 3.51 -2.80 26.65
C LYS A 28 3.27 -2.11 25.31
N ILE A 29 2.01 -1.90 24.93
CA ILE A 29 1.64 -1.33 23.62
C ILE A 29 1.34 0.18 23.68
N GLY A 30 1.44 0.81 24.85
CA GLY A 30 1.13 2.23 25.05
C GLY A 30 -0.35 2.57 24.83
N ALA A 31 -1.26 1.68 25.20
CA ALA A 31 -2.70 1.86 25.11
C ALA A 31 -3.30 2.47 26.39
N VAL A 32 -4.45 3.13 26.26
CA VAL A 32 -5.23 3.61 27.40
C VAL A 32 -5.99 2.44 28.01
N TYR A 33 -5.80 2.23 29.31
CA TYR A 33 -6.45 1.16 30.07
C TYR A 33 -7.76 1.65 30.70
N LEU A 34 -8.88 1.00 30.36
CA LEU A 34 -10.19 1.22 30.98
C LEU A 34 -10.64 -0.04 31.71
N SER A 35 -11.01 0.09 32.98
CA SER A 35 -11.48 -1.03 33.80
C SER A 35 -12.87 -0.76 34.35
N SER A 36 -13.74 -1.76 34.27
CA SER A 36 -15.12 -1.64 34.76
C SER A 36 -15.15 -1.49 36.28
N ASP A 37 -14.16 -2.04 36.99
CA ASP A 37 -14.06 -1.93 38.44
C ASP A 37 -13.55 -0.53 38.85
N ILE A 38 -12.63 0.07 38.08
CA ILE A 38 -12.18 1.46 38.30
C ILE A 38 -13.33 2.44 38.02
N ILE A 39 -14.04 2.27 36.92
CA ILE A 39 -15.20 3.11 36.57
C ILE A 39 -16.29 2.98 37.64
N ARG A 40 -16.60 1.75 38.07
CA ARG A 40 -17.57 1.50 39.14
C ARG A 40 -17.19 2.21 40.44
N LYS A 41 -15.92 2.12 40.87
CA LYS A 41 -15.43 2.80 42.08
C LYS A 41 -15.55 4.32 42.01
N LYS A 42 -15.39 4.91 40.82
CA LYS A 42 -15.53 6.36 40.62
C LYS A 42 -16.99 6.82 40.61
N MET A 43 -17.90 6.01 40.09
CA MET A 43 -19.30 6.41 39.85
C MET A 43 -20.24 6.17 41.03
N LEU A 44 -19.96 5.19 41.90
CA LEU A 44 -20.93 4.72 42.90
C LEU A 44 -20.34 4.75 44.32
N SER A 45 -20.97 5.52 45.21
CA SER A 45 -20.62 5.60 46.64
C SER A 45 -21.17 4.43 47.46
N ASP A 46 -22.38 3.95 47.11
CA ASP A 46 -23.04 2.79 47.72
C ASP A 46 -23.13 1.63 46.72
N ARG A 47 -22.69 0.43 47.14
CA ARG A 47 -22.46 -0.72 46.25
C ARG A 47 -23.62 -1.72 46.34
N THR A 48 -24.66 -1.57 45.51
CA THR A 48 -25.82 -2.49 45.54
C THR A 48 -25.73 -3.65 44.55
N TYR A 49 -24.79 -3.60 43.59
CA TYR A 49 -24.56 -4.60 42.54
C TYR A 49 -25.81 -4.91 41.69
N SER A 50 -26.71 -3.94 41.55
CA SER A 50 -27.92 -4.10 40.74
C SER A 50 -27.59 -4.20 39.24
N GLU A 51 -28.48 -4.82 38.45
CA GLU A 51 -28.29 -4.88 36.98
C GLU A 51 -28.30 -3.48 36.35
N ASN A 52 -29.02 -2.52 36.95
CA ASN A 52 -29.03 -1.12 36.51
C ASN A 52 -27.68 -0.41 36.74
N GLU A 53 -27.01 -0.68 37.86
CA GLU A 53 -25.66 -0.18 38.12
C GLU A 53 -24.65 -0.74 37.11
N LYS A 54 -24.71 -2.05 36.83
CA LYS A 54 -23.84 -2.66 35.82
C LYS A 54 -24.07 -2.04 34.45
N TYR A 55 -25.32 -1.85 34.04
CA TYR A 55 -25.66 -1.22 32.77
C TYR A 55 -24.99 0.16 32.65
N ARG A 56 -25.14 1.03 33.65
CA ARG A 56 -24.53 2.37 33.68
C ARG A 56 -23.00 2.35 33.61
N VAL A 57 -22.35 1.40 34.29
CA VAL A 57 -20.89 1.25 34.24
C VAL A 57 -20.41 0.86 32.84
N TYR A 58 -21.10 -0.07 32.19
CA TYR A 58 -20.75 -0.48 30.82
C TYR A 58 -21.06 0.60 29.80
N GLU A 59 -22.20 1.28 29.91
CA GLU A 59 -22.56 2.45 29.09
C GLU A 59 -21.46 3.51 29.15
N ARG A 60 -21.04 3.88 30.37
CA ARG A 60 -19.95 4.84 30.58
C ARG A 60 -18.62 4.36 29.99
N MET A 61 -18.29 3.08 30.16
CA MET A 61 -17.07 2.51 29.58
C MET A 61 -17.09 2.57 28.04
N ILE A 62 -18.23 2.30 27.42
CA ILE A 62 -18.41 2.35 25.96
C ILE A 62 -18.22 3.79 25.48
N GLU A 63 -18.85 4.76 26.13
CA GLU A 63 -18.70 6.20 25.81
C GLU A 63 -17.24 6.65 25.92
N GLU A 64 -16.56 6.31 27.02
CA GLU A 64 -15.15 6.68 27.22
C GLU A 64 -14.23 6.01 26.19
N ALA A 65 -14.46 4.73 25.88
CA ALA A 65 -13.70 4.03 24.85
C ALA A 65 -13.90 4.68 23.47
N GLU A 66 -15.13 5.01 23.10
CA GLU A 66 -15.44 5.64 21.81
C GLU A 66 -14.74 7.00 21.66
N LEU A 67 -14.81 7.86 22.68
CA LEU A 67 -14.15 9.17 22.67
C LEU A 67 -12.63 9.04 22.55
N LEU A 68 -12.02 8.09 23.26
CA LEU A 68 -10.59 7.84 23.21
C LEU A 68 -10.16 7.32 21.84
N LEU A 69 -10.89 6.38 21.26
CA LEU A 69 -10.65 5.87 19.91
C LEU A 69 -10.76 6.98 18.87
N ALA A 70 -11.81 7.81 18.94
CA ALA A 70 -12.02 8.96 18.05
C ALA A 70 -10.90 10.00 18.16
N SER A 71 -10.27 10.12 19.34
CA SER A 71 -9.09 10.99 19.56
C SER A 71 -7.76 10.38 19.07
N GLY A 72 -7.80 9.21 18.44
CA GLY A 72 -6.61 8.52 17.96
C GLY A 72 -5.82 7.84 19.07
N LYS A 73 -6.49 7.14 19.99
CA LYS A 73 -5.84 6.32 21.02
C LYS A 73 -6.22 4.85 20.84
N THR A 74 -5.27 3.95 21.11
CA THR A 74 -5.58 2.53 21.32
C THR A 74 -6.13 2.35 22.74
N VAL A 75 -7.18 1.56 22.90
CA VAL A 75 -7.88 1.37 24.17
C VAL A 75 -7.94 -0.11 24.52
N VAL A 76 -7.55 -0.47 25.75
CA VAL A 76 -7.72 -1.80 26.33
C VAL A 76 -8.83 -1.71 27.37
N CYS A 77 -9.95 -2.39 27.12
CA CYS A 77 -11.06 -2.48 28.06
C CYS A 77 -11.02 -3.81 28.83
N ASP A 78 -10.99 -3.73 30.16
CA ASP A 78 -11.00 -4.85 31.08
C ASP A 78 -12.33 -4.94 31.84
N ALA A 79 -13.10 -5.96 31.49
CA ALA A 79 -14.33 -6.31 32.17
C ALA A 79 -14.66 -7.78 31.96
N THR A 80 -15.70 -8.29 32.62
CA THR A 80 -16.15 -9.66 32.35
C THR A 80 -16.67 -9.82 30.91
N PHE A 81 -17.36 -8.80 30.39
CA PHE A 81 -18.03 -8.83 29.09
C PHE A 81 -18.85 -10.11 28.86
N TYR A 82 -19.67 -10.51 29.83
CA TYR A 82 -20.39 -11.79 29.78
C TYR A 82 -21.60 -11.79 28.83
N LYS A 83 -22.20 -10.62 28.54
CA LYS A 83 -23.35 -10.49 27.62
C LYS A 83 -22.91 -10.22 26.18
N ARG A 84 -23.53 -10.90 25.23
CA ARG A 84 -23.42 -10.67 23.78
C ARG A 84 -23.77 -9.24 23.41
N GLY A 85 -24.86 -8.70 23.97
CA GLY A 85 -25.29 -7.32 23.70
C GLY A 85 -24.21 -6.28 24.01
N THR A 86 -23.55 -6.37 25.17
CA THR A 86 -22.48 -5.45 25.56
C THR A 86 -21.26 -5.55 24.64
N ARG A 87 -20.88 -6.76 24.22
CA ARG A 87 -19.82 -6.94 23.21
C ARG A 87 -20.22 -6.33 21.87
N GLY A 88 -21.50 -6.45 21.48
CA GLY A 88 -22.06 -5.82 20.28
C GLY A 88 -22.02 -4.28 20.31
N GLU A 89 -22.31 -3.67 21.46
CA GLU A 89 -22.20 -2.21 21.62
C GLU A 89 -20.75 -1.74 21.52
N MET A 90 -19.79 -2.46 22.12
CA MET A 90 -18.36 -2.18 21.96
C MET A 90 -17.90 -2.29 20.50
N ARG A 91 -18.39 -3.30 19.76
CA ARG A 91 -18.14 -3.43 18.31
C ARG A 91 -18.69 -2.23 17.55
N SER A 92 -19.86 -1.73 17.94
CA SER A 92 -20.50 -0.58 17.31
C SER A 92 -19.74 0.72 17.60
N ALA A 93 -19.27 0.91 18.83
CA ALA A 93 -18.42 2.04 19.23
C ALA A 93 -17.09 2.06 18.46
N ALA A 94 -16.39 0.92 18.37
CA ALA A 94 -15.15 0.83 17.58
C ALA A 94 -15.39 1.19 16.10
N ARG A 95 -16.48 0.67 15.51
CA ARG A 95 -16.86 0.98 14.13
C ARG A 95 -17.13 2.46 13.91
N ARG A 96 -17.87 3.12 14.82
CA ARG A 96 -18.14 4.57 14.74
C ARG A 96 -16.86 5.40 14.82
N ALA A 97 -15.89 4.95 15.60
CA ALA A 97 -14.57 5.57 15.73
C ALA A 97 -13.56 5.13 14.65
N GLY A 98 -13.98 4.39 13.61
CA GLY A 98 -13.09 3.90 12.55
C GLY A 98 -11.97 2.98 13.03
N SER A 99 -12.16 2.30 14.16
CA SER A 99 -11.17 1.45 14.80
C SER A 99 -11.57 -0.03 14.72
N GLU A 100 -10.57 -0.90 14.63
CA GLU A 100 -10.78 -2.36 14.72
C GLU A 100 -10.95 -2.81 16.16
N ILE A 101 -11.61 -3.96 16.34
CA ILE A 101 -11.87 -4.55 17.66
C ILE A 101 -11.32 -5.97 17.77
N TYR A 102 -10.57 -6.21 18.83
CA TYR A 102 -9.97 -7.50 19.16
C TYR A 102 -10.54 -8.00 20.48
N ILE A 103 -10.86 -9.30 20.56
CA ILE A 103 -11.39 -9.90 21.80
C ILE A 103 -10.41 -10.95 22.30
N ILE A 104 -9.99 -10.79 23.56
CA ILE A 104 -9.10 -11.70 24.28
C ILE A 104 -9.91 -12.31 25.43
N LYS A 105 -10.08 -13.63 25.43
CA LYS A 105 -10.75 -14.38 26.49
C LYS A 105 -9.72 -15.05 27.39
N CYS A 106 -9.57 -14.54 28.60
CA CYS A 106 -8.75 -15.18 29.62
C CYS A 106 -9.45 -16.43 30.14
N VAL A 107 -8.74 -17.56 30.08
CA VAL A 107 -9.19 -18.85 30.58
C VAL A 107 -8.23 -19.35 31.64
N LEU A 108 -8.78 -19.99 32.66
CA LEU A 108 -8.04 -20.61 33.77
C LEU A 108 -8.87 -21.78 34.28
N ASP A 109 -8.19 -22.84 34.73
CA ASP A 109 -8.85 -23.99 35.33
C ASP A 109 -9.70 -23.56 36.55
N GLU A 110 -10.88 -24.18 36.69
CA GLU A 110 -11.84 -23.82 37.74
C GLU A 110 -11.28 -24.04 39.14
N ASN A 111 -10.55 -25.15 39.35
CA ASN A 111 -9.96 -25.45 40.66
C ASN A 111 -8.89 -24.40 41.02
N GLU A 112 -8.16 -23.90 40.01
CA GLU A 112 -7.18 -22.85 40.18
C GLU A 112 -7.83 -21.47 40.40
N ILE A 113 -9.00 -21.20 39.80
CA ILE A 113 -9.79 -20.01 40.10
C ILE A 113 -10.27 -20.04 41.55
N GLU A 114 -10.82 -21.16 42.01
CA GLU A 114 -11.27 -21.36 43.40
C GLU A 114 -10.11 -21.15 44.37
N ARG A 115 -8.98 -21.85 44.16
CA ARG A 115 -7.76 -21.70 44.98
C ARG A 115 -7.29 -20.25 45.05
N ARG A 116 -7.18 -19.55 43.91
CA ARG A 116 -6.72 -18.15 43.86
C ARG A 116 -7.71 -17.18 44.52
N MET A 117 -9.01 -17.50 44.55
CA MET A 117 -10.01 -16.68 45.24
C MET A 117 -9.92 -16.88 46.76
N GLU A 118 -9.77 -18.12 47.23
CA GLU A 118 -9.56 -18.42 48.65
C GLU A 118 -8.28 -17.79 49.21
N GLU A 119 -7.19 -17.83 48.46
CA GLU A 119 -5.92 -17.19 48.86
C GLU A 119 -6.04 -15.67 48.97
N ARG A 120 -6.87 -15.05 48.11
CA ARG A 120 -7.15 -13.61 48.15
C ARG A 120 -8.02 -13.23 49.35
N GLU A 121 -9.02 -14.04 49.71
CA GLU A 121 -9.84 -13.83 50.91
C GLU A 121 -9.00 -13.89 52.19
N ARG A 122 -7.99 -14.78 52.25
CA ARG A 122 -7.07 -14.90 53.39
C ARG A 122 -6.03 -13.78 53.45
N GLY A 123 -5.65 -13.19 52.31
CA GLY A 123 -4.57 -12.20 52.18
C GLY A 123 -4.96 -10.74 52.45
N GLY A 124 -6.25 -10.42 52.62
CA GLY A 124 -6.73 -9.10 53.07
C GLY A 124 -6.48 -7.89 52.15
N ASN A 125 -5.91 -8.08 50.95
CA ASN A 125 -5.52 -6.98 50.07
C ASN A 125 -5.96 -7.25 48.61
N SER A 126 -7.24 -7.02 48.32
CA SER A 126 -7.82 -7.21 46.97
C SER A 126 -8.62 -5.98 46.54
N GLU A 127 -8.33 -5.46 45.35
CA GLU A 127 -9.13 -4.41 44.68
C GLU A 127 -10.46 -4.93 44.09
N SER A 128 -10.65 -6.26 44.00
CA SER A 128 -11.79 -6.93 43.35
C SER A 128 -12.68 -7.65 44.38
N GLU A 129 -13.99 -7.48 44.28
CA GLU A 129 -15.01 -7.88 45.28
C GLU A 129 -15.74 -9.21 44.95
N ALA A 130 -15.27 -9.96 43.94
CA ALA A 130 -15.97 -11.17 43.49
C ALA A 130 -15.56 -12.41 44.32
N ASP A 131 -16.53 -13.01 45.03
CA ASP A 131 -16.42 -14.31 45.68
C ASP A 131 -16.72 -15.48 44.70
N PHE A 132 -16.52 -16.72 45.15
CA PHE A 132 -16.79 -17.90 44.32
C PHE A 132 -18.27 -18.05 43.93
N ARG A 133 -19.20 -17.50 44.72
CA ARG A 133 -20.63 -17.48 44.38
C ARG A 133 -20.91 -16.57 43.18
N ILE A 134 -20.24 -15.41 43.11
CA ILE A 134 -20.28 -14.50 41.96
C ILE A 134 -19.67 -15.17 40.73
N TYR A 135 -18.58 -15.92 40.90
CA TYR A 135 -18.01 -16.73 39.81
C TYR A 135 -19.05 -17.68 39.19
N LEU A 136 -19.69 -18.52 39.99
CA LEU A 136 -20.71 -19.48 39.51
C LEU A 136 -21.90 -18.77 38.84
N LYS A 137 -22.33 -17.64 39.41
CA LYS A 137 -23.43 -16.82 38.84
C LYS A 137 -23.06 -16.21 37.49
N VAL A 138 -21.82 -15.78 37.31
CA VAL A 138 -21.34 -15.22 36.04
C VAL A 138 -21.11 -16.32 35.02
N LYS A 139 -20.52 -17.45 35.43
CA LYS A 139 -20.28 -18.63 34.57
C LYS A 139 -21.56 -19.13 33.92
N SER A 140 -22.64 -19.27 34.70
CA SER A 140 -23.96 -19.70 34.17
C SER A 140 -24.62 -18.70 33.22
N ARG A 141 -24.15 -17.44 33.19
CA ARG A 141 -24.69 -16.37 32.36
C ARG A 141 -23.74 -15.93 31.24
N PHE A 142 -22.56 -16.56 31.12
CA PHE A 142 -21.58 -16.14 30.13
C PHE A 142 -22.03 -16.60 28.75
N GLU A 143 -22.49 -15.66 27.94
CA GLU A 143 -22.98 -15.91 26.59
C GLU A 143 -21.80 -16.10 25.62
N GLU A 144 -22.00 -16.94 24.60
CA GLU A 144 -21.01 -17.24 23.56
C GLU A 144 -20.45 -15.98 22.88
N ILE A 145 -19.14 -15.94 22.66
CA ILE A 145 -18.48 -14.82 21.99
C ILE A 145 -18.63 -15.00 20.48
N ASP A 146 -19.32 -14.06 19.82
CA ASP A 146 -19.45 -14.09 18.37
C ASP A 146 -18.19 -13.59 17.68
N GLY A 147 -17.83 -14.24 16.58
CA GLY A 147 -16.71 -13.87 15.73
C GLY A 147 -15.36 -14.35 16.27
N GLU A 148 -14.29 -13.75 15.76
CA GLU A 148 -12.92 -14.12 16.12
C GLU A 148 -12.52 -13.58 17.50
N TYR A 149 -11.87 -14.43 18.30
CA TYR A 149 -11.29 -14.07 19.59
C TYR A 149 -10.10 -14.99 19.89
N LEU A 150 -9.16 -14.51 20.72
CA LEU A 150 -8.05 -15.30 21.22
C LEU A 150 -8.36 -15.83 22.62
N GLU A 151 -8.23 -17.14 22.85
CA GLU A 151 -8.17 -17.69 24.20
C GLU A 151 -6.74 -17.63 24.74
N VAL A 152 -6.59 -17.06 25.94
CA VAL A 152 -5.30 -16.95 26.63
C VAL A 152 -5.38 -17.71 27.94
N ASP A 153 -4.57 -18.78 28.05
CA ASP A 153 -4.37 -19.52 29.28
C ASP A 153 -3.57 -18.68 30.29
N THR A 154 -4.22 -18.25 31.37
CA THR A 154 -3.60 -17.41 32.40
C THR A 154 -2.91 -18.18 33.52
N SER A 155 -2.73 -19.49 33.34
CA SER A 155 -1.78 -20.30 34.13
C SER A 155 -0.32 -20.07 33.68
N LEU A 156 -0.11 -19.63 32.44
CA LEU A 156 1.21 -19.36 31.87
C LEU A 156 1.86 -18.10 32.47
N PRO A 157 3.19 -17.94 32.40
CA PRO A 157 3.86 -16.68 32.74
C PRO A 157 3.29 -15.49 31.96
N LEU A 158 3.21 -14.33 32.62
CA LEU A 158 2.57 -13.12 32.08
C LEU A 158 3.21 -12.67 30.75
N GLU A 159 4.52 -12.81 30.61
CA GLU A 159 5.24 -12.47 29.37
C GLU A 159 4.73 -13.31 28.20
N LYS A 160 4.48 -14.61 28.41
CA LYS A 160 3.94 -15.49 27.36
C LYS A 160 2.51 -15.14 27.01
N GLN A 161 1.70 -14.75 28.00
CA GLN A 161 0.33 -14.28 27.76
C GLN A 161 0.33 -13.01 26.90
N VAL A 162 1.17 -12.02 27.25
CA VAL A 162 1.29 -10.76 26.51
C VAL A 162 1.78 -11.02 25.09
N SER A 163 2.83 -11.82 24.91
CA SER A 163 3.34 -12.16 23.57
C SER A 163 2.32 -12.89 22.69
N ALA A 164 1.48 -13.75 23.27
CA ALA A 164 0.40 -14.40 22.52
C ALA A 164 -0.64 -13.40 22.02
N VAL A 165 -0.96 -12.39 22.85
CA VAL A 165 -1.86 -11.30 22.44
C VAL A 165 -1.21 -10.42 21.37
N GLU A 166 0.06 -10.03 21.53
CA GLU A 166 0.80 -9.25 20.51
C GLU A 166 0.77 -9.95 19.14
N ALA A 167 1.09 -11.25 19.10
CA ALA A 167 1.04 -12.04 17.87
C ALA A 167 -0.38 -12.14 17.26
N TYR A 168 -1.42 -12.10 18.09
CA TYR A 168 -2.82 -12.09 17.62
C TYR A 168 -3.24 -10.73 17.07
N LEU A 169 -2.83 -9.63 17.71
CA LEU A 169 -3.03 -8.28 17.20
C LEU A 169 -2.30 -8.07 15.86
N GLU A 170 -1.18 -8.77 15.65
CA GLU A 170 -0.45 -8.80 14.37
C GLU A 170 -1.11 -9.71 13.32
N LYS A 171 -1.89 -10.73 13.71
CA LYS A 171 -2.46 -11.74 12.78
C LYS A 171 -3.56 -11.22 11.85
N GLU A 172 -4.37 -10.25 12.28
CA GLU A 172 -5.35 -9.57 11.40
C GLU A 172 -4.65 -8.63 10.40
N ALA A 173 -3.35 -8.36 10.56
CA ALA A 173 -2.61 -7.49 9.66
C ALA A 173 -2.02 -8.19 8.43
N PHE A 174 -1.98 -9.53 8.35
CA PHE A 174 -1.37 -10.20 7.19
C PHE A 174 -1.82 -11.66 7.03
N TRP A 175 -2.86 -11.89 6.23
CA TRP A 175 -2.97 -13.17 5.53
C TRP A 175 -1.74 -13.31 4.62
N LYS A 176 -1.21 -14.52 4.44
CA LYS A 176 0.03 -14.70 3.69
C LYS A 176 -0.28 -14.69 2.19
N PRO A 177 0.29 -13.78 1.39
CA PRO A 177 0.05 -13.72 -0.05
C PRO A 177 0.43 -15.05 -0.73
N GLU A 178 1.38 -15.81 -0.17
CA GLU A 178 1.77 -17.15 -0.62
C GLU A 178 0.63 -18.18 -0.55
N GLU A 179 -0.46 -17.93 0.20
CA GLU A 179 -1.66 -18.76 0.15
C GLU A 179 -2.31 -18.79 -1.24
N LEU A 180 -2.01 -17.81 -2.11
CA LEU A 180 -2.42 -17.80 -3.51
C LEU A 180 -1.49 -18.61 -4.43
N LEU A 181 -0.46 -19.28 -3.89
CA LEU A 181 0.32 -20.31 -4.59
C LEU A 181 -0.30 -21.72 -4.44
N ASP A 182 -1.62 -21.78 -4.32
CA ASP A 182 -2.44 -23.00 -4.35
C ASP A 182 -3.38 -22.92 -5.57
N ALA A 183 -3.40 -23.95 -6.42
CA ALA A 183 -4.28 -23.98 -7.59
C ALA A 183 -5.76 -23.94 -7.20
N GLU A 184 -6.12 -24.48 -6.04
CA GLU A 184 -7.49 -24.39 -5.52
C GLU A 184 -7.87 -22.96 -5.13
N ALA A 185 -6.92 -22.02 -5.02
CA ALA A 185 -7.20 -20.64 -4.70
C ALA A 185 -7.96 -19.91 -5.81
N TYR A 186 -7.99 -20.45 -7.03
CA TYR A 186 -8.56 -19.78 -8.20
C TYR A 186 -9.85 -20.48 -8.68
N PRO A 187 -10.78 -19.73 -9.28
CA PRO A 187 -12.03 -20.28 -9.81
C PRO A 187 -11.86 -20.94 -11.20
N HIS A 188 -10.63 -21.06 -11.69
CA HIS A 188 -10.27 -21.59 -13.00
C HIS A 188 -9.06 -22.52 -12.87
N ASN A 189 -8.69 -23.21 -13.95
CA ASN A 189 -7.52 -24.08 -13.97
C ASN A 189 -6.21 -23.26 -13.88
N ALA A 190 -5.72 -23.08 -12.66
CA ALA A 190 -4.53 -22.27 -12.35
C ALA A 190 -3.24 -23.10 -12.41
N GLU A 191 -2.75 -23.33 -13.62
CA GLU A 191 -1.46 -23.99 -13.86
C GLU A 191 -0.28 -23.01 -13.83
N ASN A 192 0.94 -23.52 -13.71
CA ASN A 192 2.18 -22.73 -13.77
C ASN A 192 2.22 -21.53 -12.80
N LEU A 193 1.75 -21.77 -11.56
CA LEU A 193 1.69 -20.76 -10.51
C LEU A 193 3.07 -20.19 -10.20
N LYS A 194 3.19 -18.86 -10.29
CA LYS A 194 4.41 -18.12 -9.92
C LYS A 194 4.02 -16.82 -9.25
N MET A 195 4.71 -16.47 -8.17
CA MET A 195 4.65 -15.15 -7.57
C MET A 195 5.87 -14.34 -8.02
N LYS A 196 5.62 -13.12 -8.50
CA LYS A 196 6.65 -12.09 -8.69
C LYS A 196 6.39 -10.98 -7.68
N GLU A 197 7.45 -10.45 -7.12
CA GLU A 197 7.36 -9.36 -6.14
C GLU A 197 7.99 -8.09 -6.72
N THR A 198 7.28 -6.96 -6.59
CA THR A 198 7.79 -5.62 -6.91
C THR A 198 7.94 -4.82 -5.62
N HIS A 199 8.41 -3.57 -5.70
CA HIS A 199 8.53 -2.70 -4.52
C HIS A 199 7.19 -2.54 -3.75
N ILE A 200 6.07 -2.42 -4.47
CA ILE A 200 4.76 -2.08 -3.89
C ILE A 200 3.65 -3.07 -4.23
N SER A 201 3.94 -4.17 -4.91
CA SER A 201 2.93 -5.17 -5.30
C SER A 201 3.46 -6.60 -5.29
N TRP A 202 2.54 -7.56 -5.21
CA TRP A 202 2.75 -8.96 -5.56
C TRP A 202 1.96 -9.29 -6.83
N VAL A 203 2.56 -10.00 -7.77
CA VAL A 203 1.93 -10.42 -9.02
C VAL A 203 1.93 -11.94 -9.08
N PHE A 204 0.73 -12.53 -9.09
CA PHE A 204 0.52 -13.96 -9.21
C PHE A 204 0.17 -14.32 -10.66
N LEU A 205 1.01 -15.11 -11.30
CA LEU A 205 0.74 -15.71 -12.60
C LEU A 205 0.04 -17.04 -12.37
N ALA A 206 -1.19 -17.20 -12.87
CA ALA A 206 -2.04 -18.37 -12.64
C ALA A 206 -2.76 -18.75 -13.94
N GLY A 207 -2.25 -19.78 -14.62
CA GLY A 207 -2.72 -20.17 -15.95
C GLY A 207 -2.64 -19.01 -16.95
N ASN A 208 -3.79 -18.68 -17.54
CA ASN A 208 -3.96 -17.60 -18.52
C ASN A 208 -4.15 -16.21 -17.91
N TYR A 209 -4.09 -16.08 -16.58
CA TYR A 209 -4.34 -14.82 -15.88
C TYR A 209 -3.14 -14.40 -15.02
N ALA A 210 -3.07 -13.09 -14.77
CA ALA A 210 -2.21 -12.49 -13.78
C ALA A 210 -3.06 -11.73 -12.75
N TYR A 211 -2.68 -11.77 -11.49
CA TYR A 211 -3.36 -11.09 -10.40
C TYR A 211 -2.36 -10.22 -9.66
N LYS A 212 -2.57 -8.90 -9.70
CA LYS A 212 -1.68 -7.94 -9.03
C LYS A 212 -2.35 -7.42 -7.76
N LEU A 213 -1.72 -7.69 -6.63
CA LEU A 213 -2.13 -7.23 -5.31
C LEU A 213 -1.20 -6.12 -4.85
N LYS A 214 -1.75 -5.10 -4.20
CA LYS A 214 -0.96 -4.04 -3.59
C LYS A 214 -0.41 -4.50 -2.24
N LYS A 215 0.84 -4.15 -1.92
CA LYS A 215 1.40 -4.42 -0.58
C LYS A 215 0.82 -3.43 0.44
N PRO A 216 0.67 -3.82 1.71
CA PRO A 216 0.30 -2.89 2.77
C PRO A 216 1.48 -1.97 3.10
N ALA A 217 1.66 -0.93 2.29
CA ALA A 217 2.77 0.01 2.38
C ALA A 217 2.25 1.44 2.55
N LYS A 218 3.04 2.29 3.22
CA LYS A 218 2.76 3.72 3.35
C LYS A 218 4.05 4.51 3.20
N PHE A 219 4.16 5.27 2.12
CA PHE A 219 5.22 6.20 1.80
C PHE A 219 4.68 7.65 1.81
N SER A 220 5.54 8.64 1.59
CA SER A 220 5.11 10.06 1.51
C SER A 220 4.15 10.31 0.35
N PHE A 221 4.31 9.58 -0.76
CA PHE A 221 3.56 9.73 -2.00
C PHE A 221 2.56 8.58 -2.26
N LEU A 222 2.42 7.62 -1.33
CA LEU A 222 1.64 6.40 -1.53
C LEU A 222 1.04 5.91 -0.21
N ASP A 223 -0.25 5.60 -0.17
CA ASP A 223 -0.86 4.98 1.01
C ASP A 223 -1.75 3.79 0.66
N TYR A 224 -1.20 2.59 0.83
CA TYR A 224 -1.86 1.29 0.68
C TYR A 224 -2.06 0.58 2.03
N SER A 225 -2.04 1.35 3.13
CA SER A 225 -2.04 0.80 4.50
C SER A 225 -3.31 0.04 4.88
N THR A 226 -4.45 0.36 4.27
CA THR A 226 -5.73 -0.30 4.52
C THR A 226 -6.21 -1.07 3.30
N LYS A 227 -7.06 -2.07 3.54
CA LYS A 227 -7.67 -2.88 2.48
C LYS A 227 -8.46 -2.02 1.50
N GLU A 228 -9.21 -1.04 2.01
CA GLU A 228 -10.04 -0.13 1.23
C GLU A 228 -9.18 0.73 0.31
N LYS A 229 -8.06 1.27 0.81
CA LYS A 229 -7.10 2.02 -0.02
C LYS A 229 -6.50 1.16 -1.12
N ARG A 230 -6.21 -0.12 -0.83
CA ARG A 230 -5.73 -1.06 -1.85
C ARG A 230 -6.80 -1.38 -2.89
N ARG A 231 -8.08 -1.46 -2.49
CA ARG A 231 -9.20 -1.60 -3.43
C ARG A 231 -9.26 -0.41 -4.38
N ASP A 232 -9.29 0.80 -3.83
CA ASP A 232 -9.42 2.03 -4.60
C ASP A 232 -8.23 2.18 -5.58
N ALA A 233 -7.02 1.82 -5.14
CA ALA A 233 -5.84 1.76 -6.00
C ALA A 233 -5.93 0.70 -7.12
N CYS A 234 -6.52 -0.48 -6.84
CA CYS A 234 -6.76 -1.48 -7.88
C CYS A 234 -7.81 -1.00 -8.89
N GLU A 235 -8.85 -0.31 -8.43
CA GLU A 235 -9.89 0.26 -9.28
C GLU A 235 -9.31 1.36 -10.17
N GLU A 236 -8.46 2.22 -9.62
CA GLU A 236 -7.74 3.25 -10.36
C GLU A 236 -6.78 2.63 -11.39
N GLU A 237 -5.96 1.65 -11.01
CA GLU A 237 -5.08 0.95 -11.96
C GLU A 237 -5.88 0.36 -13.14
N VAL A 238 -7.03 -0.28 -12.87
CA VAL A 238 -7.92 -0.79 -13.93
C VAL A 238 -8.46 0.34 -14.78
N ARG A 239 -8.94 1.44 -14.19
CA ARG A 239 -9.48 2.59 -14.91
C ARG A 239 -8.46 3.17 -15.87
N LEU A 240 -7.24 3.38 -15.40
CA LEU A 240 -6.16 4.02 -16.16
C LEU A 240 -5.64 3.15 -17.27
N ASN A 241 -5.36 1.89 -16.98
CA ASN A 241 -4.76 1.01 -17.97
C ASN A 241 -5.75 0.55 -19.04
N ARG A 242 -7.06 0.56 -18.76
CA ARG A 242 -8.10 0.33 -19.78
C ARG A 242 -8.13 1.40 -20.88
N ARG A 243 -7.50 2.55 -20.68
CA ARG A 243 -7.39 3.60 -21.72
C ARG A 243 -6.54 3.15 -22.91
N LEU A 244 -5.54 2.30 -22.66
CA LEU A 244 -4.62 1.77 -23.68
C LEU A 244 -4.78 0.26 -23.91
N SER A 245 -5.10 -0.50 -22.87
CA SER A 245 -5.13 -1.98 -22.89
C SER A 245 -6.39 -2.57 -22.24
N PRO A 246 -7.61 -2.22 -22.71
CA PRO A 246 -8.85 -2.69 -22.10
C PRO A 246 -9.03 -4.21 -22.13
N GLU A 247 -8.40 -4.91 -23.08
CA GLU A 247 -8.49 -6.36 -23.23
C GLU A 247 -7.62 -7.12 -22.24
N ILE A 248 -6.61 -6.46 -21.65
CA ILE A 248 -5.74 -7.02 -20.62
C ILE A 248 -6.39 -6.86 -19.26
N TYR A 249 -6.90 -5.67 -18.93
CA TYR A 249 -7.39 -5.34 -17.59
C TYR A 249 -8.85 -5.76 -17.40
N LEU A 250 -9.04 -6.95 -16.83
CA LEU A 250 -10.37 -7.60 -16.72
C LEU A 250 -11.21 -7.05 -15.56
N GLY A 251 -10.60 -6.44 -14.55
CA GLY A 251 -11.28 -5.78 -13.45
C GLY A 251 -10.62 -6.04 -12.09
N VAL A 252 -11.27 -5.57 -11.03
CA VAL A 252 -10.86 -5.84 -9.65
C VAL A 252 -11.62 -7.06 -9.14
N VAL A 253 -10.92 -7.96 -8.43
CA VAL A 253 -11.51 -9.13 -7.78
C VAL A 253 -11.17 -9.11 -6.29
N PRO A 254 -12.11 -9.49 -5.40
CA PRO A 254 -11.80 -9.61 -3.99
C PRO A 254 -10.94 -10.86 -3.75
N ILE A 255 -10.08 -10.78 -2.75
CA ILE A 255 -9.45 -11.93 -2.12
C ILE A 255 -10.26 -12.22 -0.86
N VAL A 256 -10.76 -13.45 -0.74
CA VAL A 256 -11.64 -13.87 0.35
C VAL A 256 -11.00 -14.98 1.17
N LYS A 257 -11.25 -14.99 2.47
CA LYS A 257 -10.96 -16.13 3.35
C LYS A 257 -12.18 -17.03 3.41
N ARG A 258 -12.03 -18.28 2.99
CA ARG A 258 -13.08 -19.32 3.08
C ARG A 258 -12.48 -20.60 3.64
N ASN A 259 -13.06 -21.12 4.72
CA ASN A 259 -12.57 -22.31 5.43
C ASN A 259 -11.08 -22.22 5.79
N GLY A 260 -10.62 -21.03 6.22
CA GLY A 260 -9.23 -20.80 6.60
C GLY A 260 -8.22 -20.67 5.44
N LYS A 261 -8.63 -20.82 4.17
CA LYS A 261 -7.78 -20.61 2.99
C LYS A 261 -8.12 -19.31 2.26
N ALA A 262 -7.13 -18.61 1.72
CA ALA A 262 -7.34 -17.51 0.79
C ALA A 262 -7.82 -18.03 -0.57
N LYS A 263 -8.80 -17.35 -1.18
CA LYS A 263 -9.38 -17.64 -2.49
C LYS A 263 -9.55 -16.33 -3.28
N VAL A 264 -9.40 -16.41 -4.60
CA VAL A 264 -9.66 -15.29 -5.53
C VAL A 264 -11.12 -15.32 -5.96
N GLY A 265 -11.88 -14.30 -5.55
CA GLY A 265 -13.31 -14.18 -5.81
C GLY A 265 -14.16 -15.20 -5.04
N GLY A 266 -15.47 -15.16 -5.29
CA GLY A 266 -16.44 -16.05 -4.65
C GLY A 266 -16.87 -15.59 -3.26
N GLU A 267 -17.62 -16.46 -2.56
CA GLU A 267 -18.12 -16.20 -1.21
C GLU A 267 -17.03 -16.36 -0.14
N GLY A 268 -17.02 -15.48 0.85
CA GLY A 268 -16.11 -15.53 2.01
C GLY A 268 -15.91 -14.17 2.66
N ARG A 269 -15.09 -14.11 3.72
CA ARG A 269 -14.70 -12.84 4.34
C ARG A 269 -13.67 -12.14 3.46
N GLU A 270 -13.95 -10.95 2.94
CA GLU A 270 -12.98 -10.19 2.14
C GLU A 270 -11.78 -9.75 2.97
N ILE A 271 -10.59 -10.20 2.57
CA ILE A 271 -9.30 -9.93 3.21
C ILE A 271 -8.39 -9.01 2.38
N ASP A 272 -8.58 -8.96 1.06
CA ASP A 272 -7.87 -8.03 0.17
C ASP A 272 -8.55 -7.89 -1.21
N TYR A 273 -7.90 -7.18 -2.13
CA TYR A 273 -8.30 -7.08 -3.53
C TYR A 273 -7.11 -7.26 -4.47
N ALA A 274 -7.39 -7.69 -5.70
CA ALA A 274 -6.40 -7.83 -6.76
C ALA A 274 -6.94 -7.28 -8.08
N VAL A 275 -6.05 -6.69 -8.88
CA VAL A 275 -6.30 -6.44 -10.30
C VAL A 275 -6.17 -7.76 -11.05
N LYS A 276 -7.25 -8.21 -11.68
CA LYS A 276 -7.26 -9.39 -12.56
C LYS A 276 -6.93 -8.95 -13.98
N MET A 277 -5.90 -9.56 -14.56
CA MET A 277 -5.42 -9.28 -15.91
C MET A 277 -5.31 -10.56 -16.72
N LYS A 278 -5.38 -10.45 -18.06
CA LYS A 278 -4.87 -11.51 -18.93
C LYS A 278 -3.35 -11.60 -18.78
N ARG A 279 -2.83 -12.81 -18.71
CA ARG A 279 -1.39 -13.04 -18.73
C ARG A 279 -0.89 -12.79 -20.16
N MET A 280 0.07 -11.90 -20.28
CA MET A 280 0.71 -11.59 -21.56
C MET A 280 2.02 -12.35 -21.73
N GLY A 281 2.54 -12.32 -22.97
CA GLY A 281 3.80 -12.93 -23.35
C GLY A 281 5.00 -12.16 -22.82
N GLN A 282 5.92 -11.79 -23.71
CA GLN A 282 7.12 -11.01 -23.34
C GLN A 282 6.88 -9.51 -23.46
N THR A 283 7.64 -8.76 -22.68
CA THR A 283 7.73 -7.30 -22.74
C THR A 283 8.65 -6.88 -23.89
N MET A 284 8.48 -5.64 -24.36
CA MET A 284 9.16 -5.11 -25.54
C MET A 284 10.66 -4.98 -25.34
N ASP A 285 11.13 -4.75 -24.10
CA ASP A 285 12.56 -4.77 -23.78
C ASP A 285 13.23 -6.09 -24.13
N ILE A 286 12.58 -7.21 -23.78
CA ILE A 286 13.08 -8.56 -24.09
C ILE A 286 12.98 -8.83 -25.60
N ALA A 287 11.94 -8.32 -26.26
CA ALA A 287 11.77 -8.48 -27.71
C ALA A 287 12.81 -7.68 -28.51
N LEU A 288 13.17 -6.47 -28.05
CA LEU A 288 14.25 -5.65 -28.62
C LEU A 288 15.59 -6.38 -28.51
N GLU A 289 15.93 -6.92 -27.33
CA GLU A 289 17.17 -7.69 -27.12
C GLU A 289 17.29 -8.92 -28.05
N LYS A 290 16.17 -9.44 -28.55
CA LYS A 290 16.12 -10.56 -29.49
C LYS A 290 16.04 -10.14 -30.96
N GLY A 291 15.97 -8.84 -31.26
CA GLY A 291 15.78 -8.33 -32.62
C GLY A 291 14.40 -8.65 -33.20
N GLU A 292 13.37 -8.82 -32.35
CA GLU A 292 12.00 -9.17 -32.76
C GLU A 292 11.12 -7.93 -33.00
N ILE A 293 11.65 -6.73 -32.77
CA ILE A 293 10.96 -5.45 -32.98
C ILE A 293 11.56 -4.77 -34.21
N GLY A 294 10.71 -4.47 -35.19
CA GLY A 294 11.08 -3.70 -36.37
C GLY A 294 10.20 -2.46 -36.56
N ARG A 295 10.30 -1.86 -37.76
CA ARG A 295 9.59 -0.63 -38.13
C ARG A 295 8.09 -0.69 -37.89
N GLU A 296 7.43 -1.74 -38.38
CA GLU A 296 5.97 -1.90 -38.24
C GLU A 296 5.55 -1.91 -36.76
N ASN A 297 6.37 -2.49 -35.89
CA ASN A 297 6.07 -2.53 -34.46
C ASN A 297 6.11 -1.14 -33.82
N ILE A 298 7.10 -0.34 -34.21
CA ILE A 298 7.30 1.03 -33.70
C ILE A 298 6.24 1.98 -34.24
N GLU A 299 5.88 1.86 -35.52
CA GLU A 299 4.84 2.67 -36.12
C GLU A 299 3.47 2.43 -35.47
N GLU A 300 3.12 1.18 -35.20
CA GLU A 300 1.88 0.82 -34.50
C GLU A 300 1.84 1.38 -33.07
N LEU A 301 2.98 1.35 -32.37
CA LEU A 301 3.09 1.94 -31.04
C LEU A 301 2.91 3.46 -31.09
N ALA A 302 3.59 4.15 -32.01
CA ALA A 302 3.46 5.59 -32.20
C ALA A 302 2.01 5.99 -32.53
N GLU A 303 1.33 5.23 -33.39
CA GLU A 303 -0.10 5.43 -33.71
C GLU A 303 -0.99 5.28 -32.49
N THR A 304 -0.73 4.25 -31.68
CA THR A 304 -1.47 4.00 -30.43
C THR A 304 -1.31 5.15 -29.45
N ILE A 305 -0.07 5.63 -29.24
CA ILE A 305 0.23 6.71 -28.30
C ILE A 305 -0.31 8.06 -28.80
N ALA A 306 -0.15 8.40 -30.08
CA ALA A 306 -0.70 9.62 -30.66
C ALA A 306 -2.24 9.69 -30.50
N LYS A 307 -2.93 8.58 -30.78
CA LYS A 307 -4.37 8.47 -30.57
C LYS A 307 -4.75 8.61 -29.09
N PHE A 308 -3.98 7.98 -28.20
CA PHE A 308 -4.19 8.07 -26.75
C PHE A 308 -4.06 9.51 -26.27
N HIS A 309 -2.94 10.18 -26.55
CA HIS A 309 -2.70 11.58 -26.19
C HIS A 309 -3.81 12.50 -26.72
N GLY A 310 -4.25 12.31 -27.97
CA GLY A 310 -5.36 13.08 -28.54
C GLY A 310 -6.72 12.86 -27.86
N SER A 311 -6.90 11.76 -27.13
CA SER A 311 -8.18 11.36 -26.52
C SER A 311 -8.28 11.62 -25.01
N VAL A 312 -7.16 11.69 -24.30
CA VAL A 312 -7.14 11.88 -22.84
C VAL A 312 -7.41 13.33 -22.44
N PRO A 313 -7.94 13.57 -21.22
CA PRO A 313 -8.22 14.91 -20.73
C PRO A 313 -7.00 15.83 -20.74
N LEU A 314 -7.27 17.09 -21.06
CA LEU A 314 -6.35 18.20 -20.86
C LEU A 314 -6.27 18.51 -19.36
N ILE A 315 -5.06 18.70 -18.85
CA ILE A 315 -4.87 19.24 -17.52
C ILE A 315 -4.86 20.76 -17.64
N GLN A 316 -5.71 21.44 -16.87
CA GLN A 316 -5.85 22.90 -16.93
C GLN A 316 -4.98 23.63 -15.92
N ASP A 317 -4.53 22.93 -14.88
CA ASP A 317 -3.66 23.49 -13.85
C ASP A 317 -2.28 23.82 -14.45
N PRO A 318 -1.89 25.12 -14.50
CA PRO A 318 -0.66 25.56 -15.13
C PRO A 318 0.60 25.13 -14.38
N ASP A 319 0.49 24.68 -13.12
CA ASP A 319 1.64 24.28 -12.32
C ASP A 319 2.37 23.09 -12.97
N TYR A 320 1.65 22.18 -13.63
CA TYR A 320 2.17 20.96 -14.28
C TYR A 320 3.10 21.18 -15.48
N SER A 321 3.17 22.40 -16.02
CA SER A 321 4.19 22.79 -17.01
C SER A 321 4.95 24.05 -16.61
N SER A 322 4.84 24.46 -15.35
CA SER A 322 5.61 25.60 -14.86
C SER A 322 7.11 25.30 -14.95
N PRO A 323 7.94 26.24 -15.44
CA PRO A 323 9.39 26.12 -15.42
C PRO A 323 9.93 25.77 -14.03
N GLU A 324 9.28 26.27 -12.97
CA GLU A 324 9.62 26.01 -11.57
C GLU A 324 9.41 24.54 -11.19
N MET A 325 8.24 23.95 -11.50
CA MET A 325 7.97 22.54 -11.22
C MET A 325 8.87 21.61 -12.04
N ILE A 326 9.07 21.92 -13.33
CA ILE A 326 9.97 21.14 -14.20
C ILE A 326 11.40 21.18 -13.64
N LYS A 327 11.85 22.35 -13.17
CA LYS A 327 13.16 22.50 -12.53
C LYS A 327 13.27 21.67 -11.26
N GLU A 328 12.27 21.71 -10.38
CA GLU A 328 12.26 20.89 -9.15
C GLU A 328 12.36 19.39 -9.46
N GLN A 329 11.63 18.92 -10.48
CA GLN A 329 11.67 17.52 -10.90
C GLN A 329 13.04 17.09 -11.47
N ILE A 330 13.74 17.98 -12.17
CA ILE A 330 15.08 17.71 -12.70
C ILE A 330 16.13 17.76 -11.58
N ASP A 331 16.05 18.79 -10.73
CA ASP A 331 16.96 18.99 -9.60
C ASP A 331 16.88 17.85 -8.57
N ASP A 332 15.79 17.08 -8.56
CA ASP A 332 15.63 15.89 -7.71
C ASP A 332 16.72 14.81 -7.94
N LEU A 333 17.46 14.84 -9.06
CA LEU A 333 18.67 14.01 -9.25
C LEU A 333 19.74 14.29 -8.18
N GLU A 334 19.81 15.52 -7.66
CA GLU A 334 20.72 15.93 -6.59
C GLU A 334 20.56 15.06 -5.33
N SER A 335 19.34 14.56 -5.07
CA SER A 335 19.03 13.73 -3.89
C SER A 335 19.84 12.43 -3.83
N VAL A 336 20.39 11.96 -4.95
CA VAL A 336 21.23 10.76 -5.03
C VAL A 336 22.71 11.03 -5.26
N ARG A 337 23.15 12.30 -5.25
CA ARG A 337 24.56 12.69 -5.51
C ARG A 337 25.55 11.89 -4.66
N GLY A 338 25.28 11.79 -3.36
CA GLY A 338 26.17 11.05 -2.44
C GLY A 338 26.35 9.58 -2.85
N ILE A 339 25.28 8.93 -3.32
CA ILE A 339 25.33 7.54 -3.79
C ILE A 339 26.12 7.44 -5.09
N VAL A 340 25.85 8.33 -6.05
CA VAL A 340 26.53 8.34 -7.35
C VAL A 340 28.03 8.58 -7.20
N GLU A 341 28.41 9.54 -6.36
CA GLU A 341 29.81 9.88 -6.08
C GLU A 341 30.53 8.69 -5.42
N GLU A 342 29.91 8.08 -4.40
CA GLU A 342 30.49 6.91 -3.73
C GLU A 342 30.63 5.70 -4.68
N ALA A 343 29.64 5.47 -5.54
CA ALA A 343 29.58 4.29 -6.40
C ALA A 343 30.54 4.38 -7.61
N SER A 344 30.67 5.57 -8.20
CA SER A 344 31.26 5.75 -9.54
C SER A 344 32.15 6.99 -9.70
N GLY A 345 32.17 7.92 -8.74
CA GLY A 345 32.85 9.21 -8.88
C GLY A 345 32.29 10.10 -9.99
N MET A 346 31.05 9.83 -10.45
CA MET A 346 30.41 10.57 -11.54
C MET A 346 29.56 11.76 -11.05
N GLY A 347 29.78 12.28 -9.83
CA GLY A 347 29.03 13.43 -9.32
C GLY A 347 29.11 14.67 -10.22
N GLY A 348 30.25 14.88 -10.90
CA GLY A 348 30.40 15.97 -11.86
C GLY A 348 29.45 15.90 -13.07
N LYS A 349 28.94 14.72 -13.43
CA LYS A 349 27.91 14.60 -14.48
C LYS A 349 26.56 15.15 -14.02
N ILE A 350 26.25 15.01 -12.73
CA ILE A 350 25.03 15.61 -12.14
C ILE A 350 25.12 17.12 -12.24
N ASP A 351 26.26 17.72 -11.87
CA ASP A 351 26.48 19.16 -11.98
C ASP A 351 26.24 19.66 -13.41
N PHE A 352 26.88 19.03 -14.38
CA PHE A 352 26.75 19.39 -15.79
C PHE A 352 25.30 19.30 -16.29
N VAL A 353 24.61 18.21 -15.96
CA VAL A 353 23.22 17.99 -16.37
C VAL A 353 22.27 19.01 -15.75
N LEU A 354 22.41 19.28 -14.44
CA LEU A 354 21.56 20.25 -13.75
C LEU A 354 21.80 21.68 -14.23
N GLU A 355 23.05 22.05 -14.50
CA GLU A 355 23.43 23.34 -15.09
C GLU A 355 22.79 23.51 -16.47
N LYS A 356 23.03 22.58 -17.39
CA LYS A 356 22.52 22.65 -18.78
C LYS A 356 21.00 22.66 -18.84
N SER A 357 20.36 21.81 -18.03
CA SER A 357 18.90 21.77 -17.93
C SER A 357 18.34 23.09 -17.38
N GLY A 358 18.99 23.69 -16.38
CA GLY A 358 18.61 25.00 -15.85
C GLY A 358 18.75 26.13 -16.86
N GLU A 359 19.83 26.15 -17.65
CA GLU A 359 20.01 27.10 -18.76
C GLU A 359 18.93 26.94 -19.81
N PHE A 360 18.62 25.70 -20.21
CA PHE A 360 17.56 25.40 -21.17
C PHE A 360 16.20 25.90 -20.70
N ILE A 361 15.81 25.60 -19.45
CA ILE A 361 14.53 26.04 -18.87
C ILE A 361 14.42 27.56 -18.92
N LYS A 362 15.48 28.28 -18.51
CA LYS A 362 15.51 29.75 -18.50
C LYS A 362 15.38 30.33 -19.91
N ASN A 363 16.06 29.75 -20.89
CA ASN A 363 16.03 30.23 -22.27
C ASN A 363 14.72 29.88 -22.99
N ASN A 364 14.00 28.86 -22.52
CA ASN A 364 12.79 28.33 -23.16
C ASN A 364 11.52 28.46 -22.29
N GLU A 365 11.51 29.35 -21.29
CA GLU A 365 10.35 29.54 -20.41
C GLU A 365 9.05 29.78 -21.18
N GLY A 366 9.11 30.58 -22.25
CA GLY A 366 7.94 30.87 -23.09
C GLY A 366 7.42 29.62 -23.80
N LEU A 367 8.32 28.77 -24.30
CA LEU A 367 7.96 27.50 -24.93
C LEU A 367 7.28 26.58 -23.90
N LEU A 368 7.89 26.38 -22.74
CA LEU A 368 7.37 25.52 -21.66
C LEU A 368 5.99 25.98 -21.16
N LYS A 369 5.83 27.29 -20.90
CA LYS A 369 4.54 27.87 -20.49
C LYS A 369 3.46 27.75 -21.58
N ASN A 370 3.84 27.84 -22.85
CA ASN A 370 2.91 27.70 -23.96
C ASN A 370 2.39 26.26 -24.13
N ARG A 371 3.11 25.24 -23.65
CA ARG A 371 2.66 23.84 -23.69
C ARG A 371 1.30 23.65 -23.02
N GLN A 372 1.07 24.35 -21.90
CA GLN A 372 -0.23 24.37 -21.22
C GLN A 372 -1.34 24.89 -22.13
N VAL A 373 -1.08 26.03 -22.78
CA VAL A 373 -2.04 26.75 -23.64
C VAL A 373 -2.37 25.94 -24.89
N GLU A 374 -1.38 25.23 -25.43
CA GLU A 374 -1.53 24.34 -26.59
C GLU A 374 -2.20 23.00 -26.24
N GLY A 375 -2.50 22.76 -24.97
CA GLY A 375 -3.13 21.52 -24.51
C GLY A 375 -2.22 20.31 -24.62
N MET A 376 -0.93 20.51 -24.38
CA MET A 376 0.11 19.48 -24.43
C MET A 376 0.35 18.81 -23.09
N VAL A 377 -0.13 19.41 -22.00
CA VAL A 377 -0.13 18.80 -20.66
C VAL A 377 -1.42 17.99 -20.46
N ARG A 378 -1.26 16.69 -20.26
CA ARG A 378 -2.37 15.74 -20.30
C ARG A 378 -2.24 14.68 -19.21
N ASP A 379 -3.34 14.02 -18.92
CA ASP A 379 -3.36 12.80 -18.12
C ASP A 379 -2.79 11.62 -18.94
N CYS A 380 -1.47 11.54 -19.03
CA CYS A 380 -0.70 10.61 -19.87
C CYS A 380 -0.57 9.21 -19.22
N HIS A 381 0.41 8.40 -19.62
CA HIS A 381 0.76 7.14 -18.97
C HIS A 381 1.68 7.35 -17.75
N GLY A 382 2.64 8.28 -17.86
CA GLY A 382 3.60 8.65 -16.81
C GLY A 382 4.88 7.81 -16.77
N ASP A 383 4.82 6.56 -17.22
CA ASP A 383 5.95 5.60 -17.23
C ASP A 383 6.07 4.83 -18.56
N LEU A 384 6.06 5.53 -19.69
CA LEU A 384 6.07 4.91 -21.02
C LEU A 384 7.50 4.51 -21.45
N HIS A 385 7.87 3.25 -21.22
CA HIS A 385 9.13 2.66 -21.69
C HIS A 385 8.94 1.19 -22.11
N SER A 386 9.89 0.58 -22.81
CA SER A 386 9.74 -0.78 -23.39
C SER A 386 9.41 -1.90 -22.37
N LYS A 387 9.83 -1.79 -21.10
CA LYS A 387 9.42 -2.77 -20.07
C LYS A 387 7.92 -2.74 -19.74
N ASN A 388 7.25 -1.64 -20.08
CA ASN A 388 5.82 -1.38 -19.85
C ASN A 388 4.99 -1.54 -21.14
N VAL A 389 5.53 -2.27 -22.13
CA VAL A 389 4.82 -2.64 -23.35
C VAL A 389 4.93 -4.15 -23.55
N PHE A 390 3.80 -4.85 -23.66
CA PHE A 390 3.78 -6.24 -24.10
C PHE A 390 3.72 -6.35 -25.62
N VAL A 391 4.44 -7.34 -26.15
CA VAL A 391 4.44 -7.69 -27.57
C VAL A 391 3.61 -8.96 -27.78
N ALA A 392 2.49 -8.83 -28.48
CA ALA A 392 1.59 -9.93 -28.82
C ALA A 392 1.00 -9.72 -30.23
N ASP A 393 -0.30 -9.92 -30.41
CA ASP A 393 -1.02 -9.60 -31.66
C ASP A 393 -0.98 -8.11 -31.99
N LYS A 394 -0.95 -7.27 -30.96
CA LYS A 394 -0.69 -5.83 -31.01
C LYS A 394 0.21 -5.42 -29.84
N LYS A 395 0.50 -4.13 -29.73
CA LYS A 395 1.35 -3.57 -28.66
C LYS A 395 0.44 -3.11 -27.54
N TYR A 396 0.64 -3.69 -26.36
CA TYR A 396 -0.19 -3.37 -25.20
C TYR A 396 0.63 -2.63 -24.17
N VAL A 397 0.34 -1.34 -24.02
CA VAL A 397 0.94 -0.50 -22.98
C VAL A 397 0.24 -0.77 -21.65
N PHE A 398 1.00 -0.99 -20.58
CA PHE A 398 0.48 -1.38 -19.28
C PHE A 398 1.31 -0.76 -18.15
N ASP A 399 0.79 -0.84 -16.92
CA ASP A 399 1.41 -0.30 -15.71
C ASP A 399 1.49 1.23 -15.65
N CYS A 400 0.42 1.90 -16.09
CA CYS A 400 0.23 3.34 -15.94
C CYS A 400 0.25 3.73 -14.45
N ILE A 401 0.95 4.82 -14.12
CA ILE A 401 1.12 5.30 -12.73
C ILE A 401 -0.25 5.69 -12.13
N GLU A 402 -0.72 4.90 -11.16
CA GLU A 402 -2.04 5.08 -10.54
C GLU A 402 -2.04 5.92 -9.27
N PHE A 403 -0.88 6.12 -8.64
CA PHE A 403 -0.82 6.60 -7.26
C PHE A 403 -0.37 8.05 -7.08
N ASN A 404 0.17 8.68 -8.12
CA ASN A 404 0.57 10.08 -8.07
C ASN A 404 0.27 10.74 -9.42
N GLU A 405 -0.62 11.73 -9.38
CA GLU A 405 -1.00 12.52 -10.55
C GLU A 405 0.19 13.32 -11.09
N ASP A 406 1.12 13.78 -10.24
CA ASP A 406 2.27 14.60 -10.67
C ASP A 406 3.25 13.85 -11.58
N PHE A 407 3.20 12.52 -11.60
CA PHE A 407 4.00 11.70 -12.50
C PHE A 407 3.28 11.38 -13.80
N ARG A 408 1.98 11.64 -13.88
CA ARG A 408 1.10 11.28 -15.00
C ARG A 408 0.52 12.50 -15.73
N PHE A 409 0.32 13.60 -15.02
CA PHE A 409 -0.10 14.89 -15.53
C PHE A 409 1.14 15.61 -16.03
N ILE A 410 1.52 15.27 -17.26
CA ILE A 410 2.81 15.66 -17.84
C ILE A 410 2.61 16.17 -19.26
N ASP A 411 3.61 16.89 -19.74
CA ASP A 411 3.74 17.19 -21.16
C ASP A 411 3.85 15.91 -21.98
N VAL A 412 3.07 15.78 -23.05
CA VAL A 412 3.16 14.65 -23.99
C VAL A 412 4.58 14.49 -24.57
N ALA A 413 5.34 15.57 -24.74
CA ALA A 413 6.73 15.51 -25.16
C ALA A 413 7.62 14.80 -24.14
N SER A 414 7.33 14.95 -22.84
CA SER A 414 8.01 14.22 -21.77
C SER A 414 7.72 12.71 -21.80
N GLU A 415 6.50 12.32 -22.17
CA GLU A 415 6.12 10.92 -22.36
C GLU A 415 6.80 10.30 -23.59
N ILE A 416 6.81 11.00 -24.73
CA ILE A 416 7.46 10.55 -25.97
C ILE A 416 8.97 10.44 -25.81
N ALA A 417 9.58 11.43 -25.16
CA ALA A 417 11.00 11.39 -24.84
C ALA A 417 11.38 10.20 -23.97
N PHE A 418 10.47 9.70 -23.12
CA PHE A 418 10.77 8.54 -22.28
C PHE A 418 10.97 7.26 -23.11
N MET A 419 10.04 6.96 -24.02
CA MET A 419 10.18 5.80 -24.91
C MET A 419 11.39 5.97 -25.84
N ALA A 420 11.59 7.16 -26.42
CA ALA A 420 12.71 7.43 -27.30
C ALA A 420 14.06 7.28 -26.57
N MET A 421 14.18 7.82 -25.35
CA MET A 421 15.37 7.65 -24.49
C MET A 421 15.62 6.18 -24.14
N ASP A 422 14.57 5.39 -23.86
CA ASP A 422 14.71 3.96 -23.56
C ASP A 422 15.13 3.14 -24.80
N LEU A 423 14.70 3.52 -26.00
CA LEU A 423 15.22 2.94 -27.25
C LEU A 423 16.70 3.29 -27.47
N ASP A 424 17.08 4.56 -27.26
CA ASP A 424 18.48 5.00 -27.36
C ASP A 424 19.37 4.29 -26.34
N TYR A 425 18.89 4.12 -25.10
CA TYR A 425 19.58 3.35 -24.05
C TYR A 425 19.89 1.91 -24.50
N ARG A 426 19.05 1.33 -25.36
CA ARG A 426 19.20 -0.03 -25.90
C ARG A 426 20.02 -0.11 -27.17
N GLY A 427 20.49 1.04 -27.69
CA GLY A 427 21.22 1.12 -28.95
C GLY A 427 20.32 1.10 -30.19
N GLU A 428 19.03 1.35 -30.03
CA GLU A 428 18.02 1.30 -31.09
C GLU A 428 17.70 2.71 -31.62
N GLU A 429 18.74 3.49 -31.95
CA GLU A 429 18.62 4.90 -32.34
C GLU A 429 17.74 5.07 -33.61
N GLU A 430 17.84 4.17 -34.59
CA GLU A 430 16.97 4.21 -35.79
C GLU A 430 15.49 4.00 -35.46
N LEU A 431 15.18 3.14 -34.47
CA LEU A 431 13.80 2.91 -34.01
C LEU A 431 13.30 4.07 -33.16
N SER A 432 14.17 4.70 -32.38
CA SER A 432 13.90 5.93 -31.61
C SER A 432 13.50 7.08 -32.54
N GLU A 433 14.28 7.33 -33.58
CA GLU A 433 13.99 8.36 -34.59
C GLU A 433 12.66 8.08 -35.30
N LEU A 434 12.43 6.83 -35.72
CA LEU A 434 11.17 6.43 -36.36
C LEU A 434 9.96 6.63 -35.44
N PHE A 435 10.08 6.28 -34.15
CA PHE A 435 9.01 6.46 -33.17
C PHE A 435 8.60 7.93 -33.06
N VAL A 436 9.60 8.82 -32.92
CA VAL A 436 9.40 10.27 -32.80
C VAL A 436 8.83 10.84 -34.11
N GLU A 437 9.41 10.50 -35.26
CA GLU A 437 8.95 10.97 -36.57
C GLU A 437 7.48 10.62 -36.81
N LYS A 438 7.12 9.35 -36.57
CA LYS A 438 5.76 8.87 -36.75
C LYS A 438 4.79 9.55 -35.78
N TYR A 439 5.17 9.70 -34.52
CA TYR A 439 4.35 10.41 -33.53
C TYR A 439 4.15 11.88 -33.93
N LEU A 440 5.21 12.56 -34.36
CA LEU A 440 5.17 13.96 -34.78
C LEU A 440 4.25 14.16 -36.00
N ALA A 441 4.34 13.27 -36.98
CA ALA A 441 3.49 13.31 -38.18
C ALA A 441 1.99 13.17 -37.84
N LEU A 442 1.65 12.39 -36.81
CA LEU A 442 0.26 12.14 -36.39
C LEU A 442 -0.29 13.21 -35.44
N SER A 443 0.53 13.67 -34.49
CA SER A 443 0.14 14.63 -33.45
C SER A 443 0.19 16.08 -33.93
N GLY A 444 1.08 16.40 -34.88
CA GLY A 444 1.35 17.77 -35.29
C GLY A 444 2.04 18.62 -34.22
N ASP A 445 2.65 17.99 -33.21
CA ASP A 445 3.28 18.68 -32.08
C ASP A 445 4.56 19.42 -32.49
N ARG A 446 4.42 20.71 -32.82
CA ARG A 446 5.52 21.55 -33.29
C ARG A 446 6.57 21.89 -32.25
N GLY A 447 6.28 21.72 -30.96
CA GLY A 447 7.24 22.01 -29.88
C GLY A 447 8.05 20.80 -29.44
N LEU A 448 7.66 19.60 -29.88
CA LEU A 448 8.37 18.36 -29.54
C LEU A 448 9.83 18.37 -29.99
N PRO A 449 10.20 18.77 -31.23
CA PRO A 449 11.61 18.76 -31.65
C PRO A 449 12.53 19.60 -30.77
N GLU A 450 12.07 20.76 -30.34
CA GLU A 450 12.82 21.68 -29.46
C GLU A 450 12.94 21.16 -28.02
N LEU A 451 11.97 20.37 -27.57
CA LEU A 451 11.92 19.83 -26.19
C LEU A 451 12.44 18.40 -26.06
N LEU A 452 12.69 17.70 -27.17
CA LEU A 452 12.94 16.26 -27.17
C LEU A 452 14.20 15.91 -26.36
N ASP A 453 15.34 16.51 -26.68
CA ASP A 453 16.60 16.19 -25.98
C ASP A 453 16.56 16.65 -24.52
N PHE A 454 15.87 17.75 -24.23
CA PHE A 454 15.64 18.21 -22.86
C PHE A 454 14.87 17.18 -22.04
N TYR A 455 13.76 16.67 -22.57
CA TYR A 455 12.99 15.65 -21.86
C TYR A 455 13.67 14.27 -21.89
N LYS A 456 14.45 13.93 -22.92
CA LYS A 456 15.25 12.70 -22.92
C LYS A 456 16.31 12.77 -21.81
N CYS A 457 16.95 13.92 -21.62
CA CYS A 457 17.85 14.20 -20.50
C CYS A 457 17.13 13.99 -19.15
N TYR A 458 15.98 14.64 -18.97
CA TYR A 458 15.16 14.48 -17.75
C TYR A 458 14.80 13.01 -17.48
N ARG A 459 14.34 12.27 -18.48
CA ARG A 459 13.96 10.86 -18.31
C ARG A 459 15.16 9.96 -18.02
N ALA A 460 16.31 10.25 -18.61
CA ALA A 460 17.56 9.58 -18.25
C ALA A 460 17.94 9.86 -16.78
N ASN A 461 17.74 11.08 -16.27
CA ASN A 461 17.96 11.42 -14.85
C ASN A 461 17.06 10.61 -13.93
N VAL A 462 15.77 10.49 -14.25
CA VAL A 462 14.82 9.68 -13.49
C VAL A 462 15.29 8.22 -13.41
N ARG A 463 15.74 7.63 -14.52
CA ARG A 463 16.25 6.25 -14.54
C ARG A 463 17.58 6.09 -13.82
N ALA A 464 18.49 7.05 -13.95
CA ALA A 464 19.74 7.08 -13.18
C ALA A 464 19.47 7.12 -11.67
N LYS A 465 18.52 7.96 -11.24
CA LYS A 465 18.10 8.07 -9.84
C LYS A 465 17.54 6.75 -9.31
N VAL A 466 16.63 6.12 -10.05
CA VAL A 466 16.05 4.81 -9.65
C VAL A 466 17.16 3.76 -9.50
N ALA A 467 18.06 3.66 -10.48
CA ALA A 467 19.18 2.72 -10.43
C ALA A 467 20.14 3.01 -9.27
N ALA A 468 20.40 4.29 -8.96
CA ALA A 468 21.21 4.70 -7.81
C ALA A 468 20.56 4.29 -6.47
N ILE A 469 19.25 4.50 -6.30
CA ILE A 469 18.53 4.10 -5.08
C ILE A 469 18.60 2.58 -4.90
N GLU A 470 18.34 1.80 -5.96
CA GLU A 470 18.41 0.33 -5.91
C GLU A 470 19.84 -0.15 -5.61
N TYR A 471 20.86 0.50 -6.16
CA TYR A 471 22.25 0.26 -5.80
C TYR A 471 22.52 0.59 -4.33
N GLY A 472 22.04 1.72 -3.81
CA GLY A 472 22.22 2.10 -2.40
C GLY A 472 21.61 1.11 -1.41
N GLN A 473 20.51 0.46 -1.78
CA GLN A 473 19.83 -0.54 -0.95
C GLN A 473 20.49 -1.93 -0.98
N GLY A 474 21.06 -2.33 -2.12
CA GLY A 474 21.52 -3.71 -2.33
C GLY A 474 22.99 -3.87 -2.75
N ARG A 475 23.70 -2.78 -3.05
CA ARG A 475 25.07 -2.75 -3.61
C ARG A 475 25.25 -3.69 -4.81
N ASN A 476 24.25 -3.74 -5.68
CA ASN A 476 24.22 -4.61 -6.86
C ASN A 476 24.98 -3.97 -8.04
N GLU A 477 26.07 -4.59 -8.50
CA GLU A 477 26.91 -4.04 -9.57
C GLU A 477 26.14 -3.80 -10.89
N SER A 478 25.17 -4.66 -11.24
CA SER A 478 24.34 -4.45 -12.42
C SER A 478 23.53 -3.14 -12.33
N LYS A 479 23.15 -2.71 -11.12
CA LYS A 479 22.45 -1.44 -10.89
C LYS A 479 23.37 -0.24 -10.93
N LYS A 480 24.63 -0.41 -10.53
CA LYS A 480 25.67 0.60 -10.75
C LYS A 480 25.93 0.81 -12.24
N GLU A 481 26.10 -0.26 -13.02
CA GLU A 481 26.27 -0.17 -14.48
C GLU A 481 25.05 0.48 -15.15
N GLU A 482 23.82 0.12 -14.74
CA GLU A 482 22.59 0.75 -15.22
C GLU A 482 22.59 2.27 -14.94
N MET A 483 22.92 2.66 -13.71
CA MET A 483 23.05 4.06 -13.29
C MET A 483 24.09 4.83 -14.12
N GLU A 484 25.31 4.31 -14.25
CA GLU A 484 26.41 4.95 -15.00
C GLU A 484 26.03 5.19 -16.48
N ARG A 485 25.37 4.20 -17.09
CA ARG A 485 24.88 4.31 -18.48
C ARG A 485 23.82 5.39 -18.64
N TYR A 486 22.85 5.47 -17.72
CA TYR A 486 21.83 6.53 -17.76
C TYR A 486 22.43 7.92 -17.51
N LEU A 487 23.42 8.05 -16.61
CA LEU A 487 24.14 9.32 -16.42
C LEU A 487 24.93 9.73 -17.67
N GLY A 488 25.56 8.77 -18.36
CA GLY A 488 26.22 9.03 -19.64
C GLY A 488 25.23 9.45 -20.73
N LEU A 489 24.04 8.87 -20.75
CA LEU A 489 22.99 9.23 -21.70
C LEU A 489 22.40 10.63 -21.40
N ALA A 490 22.18 10.95 -20.12
CA ALA A 490 21.77 12.28 -19.68
C ALA A 490 22.81 13.35 -20.05
N GLU A 491 24.10 13.07 -19.82
CA GLU A 491 25.20 13.96 -20.23
C GLU A 491 25.24 14.19 -21.75
N LYS A 492 25.02 13.13 -22.56
CA LYS A 492 24.92 13.23 -24.03
C LYS A 492 23.82 14.22 -24.44
N TYR A 493 22.62 14.09 -23.88
CA TYR A 493 21.51 15.00 -24.20
C TYR A 493 21.72 16.41 -23.65
N ALA A 494 22.23 16.53 -22.42
CA ALA A 494 22.55 17.82 -21.81
C ALA A 494 23.56 18.62 -22.65
N GLY A 495 24.49 17.94 -23.33
CA GLY A 495 25.43 18.59 -24.26
C GLY A 495 24.80 19.10 -25.56
N ALA A 496 23.56 18.70 -25.87
CA ALA A 496 22.79 19.17 -27.03
C ALA A 496 21.81 20.31 -26.69
N LEU A 497 21.64 20.65 -25.40
CA LEU A 497 20.85 21.77 -24.90
C LEU A 497 21.61 23.10 -25.02
#